data_AF-A0A3N5IDE9-F1
#
_entry.id   AF-A0A3N5IDE9-F1
#
_cell.length_a   1.000
_cell.length_b   1.000
_cell.length_c   1.000
_cell.angle_alpha   90.00
_cell.angle_beta   90.00
_cell.angle_gamma   90.00
#
_symmetry.space_group_name_H-M   'P 1'
#
loop_
_entity.id
_entity.type
_entity.pdbx_description
1 polymer ?
#
loop_
_entity_poly.entity_id
_entity_poly.type
_entity_poly.pdbx_seq_one_letter_code
_entity_poly.pdbx_strand_id
1 'polypeptide(L)'
;TPLIHQAVRHSVALDHPQLIADITADLTTLFERFLSSEPYKILQRATVLGREVPFVMPAGESQMVEGVVDLIYRLDDRIWIADYKTDEVAAEDAQTRADHYRPQAEMYSRAVTRSLGLSSLSFQFIFLRTGIAIDV
;
A
#
# COMPACT_ATOMS: atom_id res chain seq x y z
N THR A 1 5.60 17.53 -8.78
CA THR A 1 5.79 17.50 -10.24
C THR A 1 7.23 17.17 -10.69
N PRO A 2 8.35 17.59 -10.04
CA PRO A 2 9.70 17.15 -10.44
C PRO A 2 10.01 15.65 -10.19
N LEU A 3 9.54 15.12 -9.06
CA LEU A 3 9.80 13.73 -8.66
C LEU A 3 9.13 12.70 -9.57
N ILE A 4 7.91 12.97 -10.05
CA ILE A 4 7.20 12.07 -10.99
C ILE A 4 8.01 11.95 -12.28
N HIS A 5 8.42 13.07 -12.88
CA HIS A 5 9.25 13.05 -14.08
C HIS A 5 10.58 12.32 -13.88
N GLN A 6 11.21 12.49 -12.71
CA GLN A 6 12.42 11.76 -12.38
C GLN A 6 12.16 10.26 -12.29
N ALA A 7 11.13 9.82 -11.56
CA ALA A 7 10.78 8.41 -11.43
C ALA A 7 10.48 7.77 -12.79
N VAL A 8 9.64 8.40 -13.61
CA VAL A 8 9.27 7.91 -14.95
C VAL A 8 10.51 7.72 -15.82
N ARG A 9 11.46 8.66 -15.81
CA ARG A 9 12.70 8.54 -16.60
C ARG A 9 13.60 7.39 -16.16
N HIS A 10 13.57 7.00 -14.89
CA HIS A 10 14.39 5.89 -14.39
C HIS A 10 13.72 4.53 -14.58
N SER A 11 12.39 4.49 -14.69
CA SER A 11 11.62 3.23 -14.69
C SER A 11 11.00 2.86 -16.04
N VAL A 12 10.78 3.83 -16.94
CA VAL A 12 10.26 3.55 -18.28
C VAL A 12 11.41 3.15 -19.20
N ALA A 13 11.25 2.02 -19.87
CA ALA A 13 12.24 1.51 -20.80
C ALA A 13 12.53 2.55 -21.90
N LEU A 14 13.83 2.78 -22.15
CA LEU A 14 14.32 3.86 -23.00
C LEU A 14 13.90 3.73 -24.47
N ASP A 15 13.47 2.54 -24.89
CA ASP A 15 12.95 2.20 -26.21
C ASP A 15 11.47 2.55 -26.41
N HIS A 16 10.77 3.03 -25.36
CA HIS A 16 9.38 3.47 -25.42
C HIS A 16 9.18 4.92 -24.94
N PRO A 17 9.87 5.91 -25.53
CA PRO A 17 9.79 7.31 -25.10
C PRO A 17 8.38 7.90 -25.17
N GLN A 18 7.52 7.38 -26.05
CA GLN A 18 6.11 7.75 -26.15
C GLN A 18 5.33 7.48 -24.87
N LEU A 19 5.69 6.45 -24.10
CA LEU A 19 5.00 6.10 -22.85
C LEU A 19 5.32 7.07 -21.70
N ILE A 20 6.40 7.86 -21.81
CA ILE A 20 6.81 8.80 -20.77
C ILE A 20 5.69 9.82 -20.51
N ALA A 21 5.06 10.34 -21.56
CA ALA A 21 4.00 11.33 -21.43
C ALA A 21 2.76 10.72 -20.75
N ASP A 22 2.32 9.56 -21.23
CA ASP A 22 1.12 8.88 -20.72
C ASP A 22 1.29 8.45 -19.25
N ILE A 23 2.43 7.83 -18.91
CA ILE A 23 2.72 7.41 -17.54
C ILE A 23 2.86 8.62 -16.62
N THR A 24 3.46 9.72 -17.09
CA THR A 24 3.53 10.96 -16.30
C THR A 24 2.14 11.50 -16.02
N ALA A 25 1.26 11.56 -17.01
CA ALA A 25 -0.11 12.03 -16.85
C ALA A 25 -0.92 11.14 -15.91
N ASP A 26 -0.76 9.82 -16.03
CA ASP A 26 -1.41 8.82 -15.18
C ASP A 26 -0.98 8.95 -13.72
N LEU A 27 0.33 8.96 -13.45
CA LEU A 27 0.88 9.12 -12.11
C LEU A 27 0.50 10.48 -11.50
N THR A 28 0.48 11.55 -12.30
CA THR A 28 0.04 12.87 -11.83
C THR A 28 -1.39 12.80 -11.35
N THR A 29 -2.30 12.21 -12.14
CA THR A 29 -3.71 12.03 -11.76
C THR A 29 -3.85 11.18 -10.51
N LEU A 30 -3.12 10.07 -10.43
CA LEU A 30 -3.13 9.17 -9.28
C LEU A 30 -2.70 9.91 -8.00
N PHE A 31 -1.57 10.62 -8.04
CA PHE A 31 -1.08 11.35 -6.88
C PHE A 31 -1.99 12.53 -6.51
N GLU A 32 -2.53 13.27 -7.47
CA GLU A 32 -3.48 14.36 -7.17
C GLU A 32 -4.73 13.84 -6.42
N ARG A 33 -5.29 12.71 -6.88
CA ARG A 33 -6.43 12.07 -6.21
C ARG A 33 -6.05 11.58 -4.82
N PHE A 34 -4.94 10.87 -4.68
CA PHE A 34 -4.53 10.37 -3.37
C PHE A 34 -4.19 11.49 -2.38
N LEU A 35 -3.41 12.49 -2.80
CA LEU A 35 -2.97 13.59 -1.93
C LEU A 35 -4.13 14.49 -1.45
N SER A 36 -5.26 14.50 -2.16
CA SER A 36 -6.48 15.20 -1.76
C SER A 36 -7.44 14.36 -0.91
N SER A 37 -7.17 13.06 -0.78
CA SER A 37 -8.06 12.08 -0.15
C SER A 37 -8.03 12.08 1.38
N GLU A 38 -9.07 11.52 2.00
CA GLU A 38 -9.12 11.33 3.46
C GLU A 38 -8.05 10.36 3.99
N PRO A 39 -7.79 9.19 3.36
CA PRO A 39 -6.69 8.30 3.78
C PRO A 39 -5.34 9.01 3.86
N TYR A 40 -5.03 9.90 2.92
CA TYR A 40 -3.77 10.65 2.97
C TYR A 40 -3.72 11.64 4.14
N LYS A 41 -4.81 12.37 4.42
CA LYS A 41 -4.91 13.25 5.60
C LYS A 41 -4.75 12.49 6.91
N ILE A 42 -5.28 11.26 6.98
CA ILE A 42 -5.08 10.37 8.13
C ILE A 42 -3.59 10.04 8.28
N LEU A 43 -2.93 9.62 7.19
CA LEU A 43 -1.50 9.27 7.20
C LEU A 43 -0.58 10.45 7.54
N GLN A 44 -0.97 11.69 7.24
CA GLN A 44 -0.21 12.90 7.63
C GLN A 44 -0.11 13.08 9.16
N ARG A 45 -1.05 12.50 9.92
CA ARG A 45 -1.07 12.55 11.40
C ARG A 45 -0.39 11.34 12.03
N ALA A 46 -0.15 10.29 11.24
CA ALA A 46 0.41 9.04 11.72
C ALA A 46 1.91 9.15 11.99
N THR A 47 2.40 8.40 12.98
CA THR A 47 3.84 8.15 13.15
C THR A 47 4.20 6.93 12.31
N VAL A 48 4.97 7.11 11.25
CA VAL A 48 5.46 5.96 10.46
C VAL A 48 6.52 5.20 11.22
N LEU A 49 6.28 3.90 11.40
CA LEU A 49 7.18 2.98 12.09
C LEU A 49 8.11 2.25 11.11
N GLY A 50 7.62 1.97 9.90
CA GLY A 50 8.39 1.32 8.84
C GLY A 50 7.73 1.45 7.48
N ARG A 51 8.53 1.47 6.42
CA ARG A 51 8.11 1.39 5.02
C ARG A 51 8.88 0.28 4.33
N GLU A 52 8.25 -0.42 3.40
CA GLU A 52 8.87 -1.51 2.64
C GLU A 52 9.59 -2.50 3.57
N VAL A 53 8.89 -2.96 4.62
CA VAL A 53 9.47 -3.79 5.68
C VAL A 53 9.47 -5.26 5.22
N PRO A 54 10.63 -5.86 4.93
CA PRO A 54 10.69 -7.26 4.53
C PRO A 54 10.39 -8.16 5.72
N PHE A 55 9.74 -9.29 5.47
CA PHE A 55 9.56 -10.35 6.46
C PHE A 55 9.73 -11.72 5.83
N VAL A 56 10.12 -12.68 6.65
CA VAL A 56 10.07 -14.10 6.34
C VAL A 56 9.39 -14.80 7.51
N MET A 57 8.43 -15.67 7.21
CA MET A 57 7.76 -16.44 8.25
C MET A 57 7.46 -17.89 7.82
N PRO A 58 7.39 -18.83 8.78
CA PRO A 58 6.95 -20.19 8.47
C PRO A 58 5.48 -20.21 8.02
N ALA A 59 5.19 -20.95 6.95
CA ALA A 59 3.83 -21.22 6.45
C ALA A 59 3.44 -22.71 6.54
N GLY A 60 4.36 -23.56 6.99
CA GLY A 60 4.20 -25.01 7.22
C GLY A 60 5.50 -25.61 7.76
N GLU A 61 5.56 -26.93 7.93
CA GLU A 61 6.74 -27.61 8.52
C GLU A 61 8.04 -27.41 7.72
N SER A 62 7.95 -27.16 6.42
CA SER A 62 9.11 -26.94 5.55
C SER A 62 8.88 -25.85 4.51
N GLN A 63 7.91 -24.97 4.76
CA GLN A 63 7.56 -23.88 3.87
C GLN A 63 7.79 -22.54 4.56
N MET A 64 8.47 -21.65 3.85
CA MET A 64 8.67 -20.27 4.26
C MET A 64 7.93 -19.37 3.28
N VAL A 65 7.35 -18.30 3.80
CA VAL A 65 6.79 -17.22 2.99
C VAL A 65 7.60 -15.97 3.25
N GLU A 66 7.94 -15.30 2.16
CA GLU A 66 8.61 -14.01 2.14
C GLU A 66 7.64 -12.96 1.57
N GLY A 67 7.73 -11.74 2.09
CA GLY A 67 6.98 -10.61 1.57
C GLY A 67 7.53 -9.29 2.08
N VAL A 68 6.93 -8.19 1.62
CA VAL A 68 7.30 -6.84 2.00
C VAL A 68 6.03 -6.09 2.38
N VAL A 69 5.99 -5.56 3.61
CA VAL A 69 4.88 -4.74 4.09
C VAL A 69 5.12 -3.28 3.67
N ASP A 70 4.22 -2.73 2.86
CA ASP A 70 4.34 -1.37 2.31
C ASP A 70 4.49 -0.30 3.41
N LEU A 71 3.59 -0.31 4.40
CA LEU A 71 3.59 0.68 5.49
C LEU A 71 3.13 0.07 6.82
N ILE A 72 3.92 0.31 7.86
CA ILE A 72 3.54 0.12 9.26
C ILE A 72 3.54 1.49 9.94
N TYR A 73 2.44 1.85 10.59
CA TYR A 73 2.32 3.15 11.27
C TYR A 73 1.57 3.05 12.59
N ARG A 74 1.75 4.07 13.43
CA ARG A 74 0.99 4.25 14.67
C ARG A 74 0.10 5.48 14.53
N LEU A 75 -1.17 5.33 14.88
CA LEU A 75 -2.16 6.40 14.96
C LEU A 75 -3.05 6.12 16.17
N ASP A 76 -3.23 7.13 17.02
CA ASP A 76 -4.06 7.05 18.24
C ASP A 76 -3.74 5.81 19.10
N ASP A 77 -2.44 5.58 19.33
CA ASP A 77 -1.86 4.44 20.08
C ASP A 77 -2.21 3.03 19.55
N ARG A 78 -2.75 2.96 18.34
CA ARG A 78 -2.98 1.72 17.61
C ARG A 78 -1.95 1.55 16.51
N ILE A 79 -1.45 0.32 16.35
CA ILE A 79 -0.58 -0.06 15.23
C ILE A 79 -1.46 -0.46 14.05
N TRP A 80 -1.11 0.07 12.89
CA TRP A 80 -1.77 -0.17 11.63
C TRP A 80 -0.78 -0.68 10.58
N ILE A 81 -1.28 -1.52 9.70
CA ILE A 81 -0.66 -1.82 8.41
C ILE A 81 -1.52 -1.15 7.33
N ALA A 82 -0.87 -0.49 6.37
CA ALA A 82 -1.50 -0.12 5.11
C ALA A 82 -0.76 -0.76 3.95
N ASP A 83 -1.53 -1.26 2.99
CA ASP A 83 -1.04 -1.78 1.72
C ASP A 83 -1.66 -0.95 0.58
N TYR A 84 -0.82 -0.47 -0.34
CA TYR A 84 -1.24 0.43 -1.40
C TYR A 84 -1.65 -0.35 -2.65
N LYS A 85 -2.85 -0.07 -3.16
CA LYS A 85 -3.38 -0.67 -4.38
C LYS A 85 -3.50 0.38 -5.48
N THR A 86 -2.97 0.06 -6.66
CA THR A 86 -3.04 0.92 -7.86
C THR A 86 -4.07 0.43 -8.88
N ASP A 87 -4.89 -0.54 -8.51
CA ASP A 87 -5.92 -1.11 -9.35
C ASP A 87 -6.91 -0.04 -9.85
N GLU A 88 -7.37 -0.21 -11.09
CA GLU A 88 -8.53 0.52 -11.60
C GLU A 88 -9.79 -0.19 -11.12
N VAL A 89 -10.39 0.34 -10.07
CA VAL A 89 -11.60 -0.20 -9.43
C VAL A 89 -12.55 0.97 -9.19
N ALA A 90 -13.83 0.79 -9.52
CA ALA A 90 -14.84 1.78 -9.17
C ALA A 90 -15.02 1.84 -7.65
N ALA A 91 -15.39 2.99 -7.11
CA ALA A 91 -15.50 3.15 -5.65
C ALA A 91 -16.48 2.15 -5.02
N GLU A 92 -17.57 1.81 -5.72
CA GLU A 92 -18.57 0.83 -5.30
C GLU A 92 -18.07 -0.62 -5.25
N ASP A 93 -17.04 -0.95 -6.03
CA ASP A 93 -16.47 -2.31 -6.11
C ASP A 93 -15.25 -2.50 -5.19
N ALA A 94 -14.81 -1.45 -4.50
CA ALA A 94 -13.58 -1.46 -3.73
C ALA A 94 -13.60 -2.46 -2.57
N GLN A 95 -14.76 -2.63 -1.92
CA GLN A 95 -14.91 -3.63 -0.86
C GLN A 95 -14.74 -5.04 -1.42
N THR A 96 -15.41 -5.37 -2.53
CA THR A 96 -15.27 -6.66 -3.21
C THR A 96 -13.83 -6.92 -3.63
N ARG A 97 -13.13 -5.88 -4.10
CA ARG A 97 -11.71 -6.00 -4.42
C ARG A 97 -10.85 -6.23 -3.17
N ALA A 98 -11.10 -5.53 -2.07
CA ALA A 98 -10.39 -5.71 -0.81
C ALA A 98 -10.54 -7.15 -0.27
N ASP A 99 -11.72 -7.75 -0.41
CA ASP A 99 -11.95 -9.14 0.01
C ASP A 99 -11.06 -10.14 -0.76
N HIS A 100 -10.75 -9.86 -2.02
CA HIS A 100 -9.81 -10.67 -2.81
C HIS A 100 -8.39 -10.65 -2.23
N TYR A 101 -7.99 -9.56 -1.58
CA TYR A 101 -6.67 -9.41 -0.95
C TYR A 101 -6.63 -9.83 0.52
N ARG A 102 -7.75 -10.25 1.11
CA ARG A 102 -7.82 -10.65 2.52
C ARG A 102 -6.73 -11.65 2.96
N PRO A 103 -6.35 -12.67 2.16
CA PRO A 103 -5.24 -13.57 2.53
C PRO A 103 -3.90 -12.85 2.72
N GLN A 104 -3.64 -11.77 1.97
CA GLN A 104 -2.44 -10.94 2.13
C GLN A 104 -2.48 -10.17 3.45
N ALA A 105 -3.63 -9.58 3.80
CA ALA A 105 -3.82 -8.87 5.06
C ALA A 105 -3.62 -9.79 6.27
N GLU A 106 -4.16 -11.01 6.22
CA GLU A 106 -3.98 -12.03 7.26
C GLU A 106 -2.49 -12.41 7.43
N MET A 107 -1.79 -12.62 6.32
CA MET A 107 -0.37 -12.96 6.32
C MET A 107 0.49 -11.84 6.93
N TYR A 108 0.30 -10.60 6.48
CA TYR A 108 1.06 -9.44 6.98
C TYR A 108 0.75 -9.20 8.45
N SER A 109 -0.53 -9.26 8.84
CA SER A 109 -0.95 -9.10 10.23
C SER A 109 -0.30 -10.15 11.12
N ARG A 110 -0.26 -11.41 10.69
CA ARG A 110 0.37 -12.50 11.42
C ARG A 110 1.89 -12.33 11.54
N ALA A 111 2.56 -11.86 10.48
CA ALA A 111 4.00 -11.60 10.51
C ALA A 111 4.31 -10.48 11.52
N VAL A 112 3.66 -9.32 11.39
CA VAL A 112 3.92 -8.15 12.22
C VAL A 112 3.54 -8.37 13.68
N THR A 113 2.38 -8.97 13.96
CA THR A 113 1.97 -9.26 15.35
C THR A 113 2.95 -10.20 16.06
N ARG A 114 3.41 -11.26 15.39
CA ARG A 114 4.41 -12.18 15.96
C ARG A 114 5.76 -11.52 16.18
N SER A 115 6.25 -10.76 15.21
CA SER A 115 7.55 -10.09 15.30
C SER A 115 7.60 -9.00 16.37
N LEU A 116 6.49 -8.29 16.57
CA LEU A 116 6.41 -7.18 17.53
C LEU A 116 5.78 -7.58 18.88
N GLY A 117 5.35 -8.83 19.05
CA GLY A 117 4.70 -9.30 20.28
C GLY A 117 3.36 -8.63 20.57
N LEU A 118 2.59 -8.30 19.52
CA LEU A 118 1.32 -7.60 19.63
C LEU A 118 0.15 -8.58 19.79
N SER A 119 -0.86 -8.21 20.57
CA SER A 119 -2.11 -8.95 20.68
C SER A 119 -3.02 -8.75 19.46
N SER A 120 -2.99 -7.57 18.86
CA SER A 120 -3.72 -7.24 17.63
C SER A 120 -3.11 -6.00 16.96
N LEU A 121 -3.45 -5.79 15.69
CA LEU A 121 -3.21 -4.56 14.94
C LEU A 121 -4.41 -4.32 14.01
N SER A 122 -4.50 -3.13 13.41
CA SER A 122 -5.47 -2.84 12.35
C SER A 122 -4.83 -2.93 10.97
N PHE A 123 -5.62 -3.24 9.96
CA PHE A 123 -5.16 -3.32 8.57
C PHE A 123 -6.12 -2.55 7.66
N GLN A 124 -5.57 -1.84 6.68
CA GLN A 124 -6.35 -1.24 5.60
C GLN A 124 -5.67 -1.40 4.23
N PHE A 125 -6.48 -1.55 3.19
CA PHE A 125 -6.06 -1.38 1.81
C PHE A 125 -6.34 0.05 1.37
N ILE A 126 -5.37 0.75 0.78
CA ILE A 126 -5.54 2.11 0.26
C ILE A 126 -5.51 2.07 -1.26
N PHE A 127 -6.65 2.31 -1.89
CA PHE A 127 -6.77 2.38 -3.35
C PHE A 127 -6.40 3.79 -3.83
N LEU A 128 -5.20 3.94 -4.38
CA LEU A 128 -4.63 5.25 -4.71
C LEU A 128 -5.43 5.99 -5.80
N ARG A 129 -5.97 5.26 -6.78
CA ARG A 129 -6.69 5.83 -7.94
C ARG A 129 -8.08 6.36 -7.58
N THR A 130 -8.72 5.81 -6.56
CA THR A 130 -10.02 6.25 -6.05
C THR A 130 -9.92 7.10 -4.79
N GLY A 131 -8.77 7.06 -4.10
CA GLY A 131 -8.55 7.82 -2.87
C GLY A 131 -9.35 7.29 -1.68
N ILE A 132 -9.67 6.00 -1.66
CA ILE A 132 -10.44 5.37 -0.58
C ILE A 132 -9.60 4.33 0.15
N ALA A 133 -9.86 4.17 1.44
CA ALA A 133 -9.30 3.10 2.25
C ALA A 133 -10.40 2.13 2.66
N ILE A 134 -10.08 0.84 2.68
CA ILE A 134 -10.95 -0.23 3.15
C ILE A 134 -10.25 -0.95 4.29
N ASP A 135 -10.81 -0.82 5.49
CA ASP A 135 -10.39 -1.57 6.68
C ASP A 135 -10.84 -3.03 6.55
N VAL A 136 -10.00 -3.98 6.97
CA VAL A 136 -10.26 -5.43 6.81
C VAL A 136 -9.97 -6.26 8.06
#